data_AF-A0A3M0YUS8-F1
#
_entry.id   AF-A0A3M0YUS8-F1
#
_cell.length_a   1.000
_cell.length_b   1.000
_cell.length_c   1.000
_cell.angle_alpha   90.00
_cell.angle_beta   90.00
_cell.angle_gamma   90.00
#
_symmetry.space_group_name_H-M   'P 1'
#
loop_
_entity.id
_entity.type
_entity.pdbx_description
1 polymer ?
#
loop_
_entity_poly.entity_id
_entity_poly.type
_entity_poly.pdbx_seq_one_letter_code
_entity_poly.pdbx_strand_id
1 'polypeptide(L)'
;MPSPTFHSNHRLSLLLILLFLCSALHEIIADTTNEAETYPLLHPIFSEHMVLQRDHEIRIWGWAAPATPVTVSLNGKTARGQAQA
;
A
#
# COMPACT_ATOMS: atom_id res chain seq x y z
N MET A 1 55.73 42.94 6.40
CA MET A 1 55.12 42.62 5.09
C MET A 1 54.46 41.25 5.24
N PRO A 2 53.12 41.12 5.23
CA PRO A 2 52.46 39.84 5.41
C PRO A 2 52.37 39.11 4.07
N SER A 3 52.79 37.85 4.01
CA SER A 3 52.47 36.96 2.88
C SER A 3 51.28 36.07 3.26
N PRO A 4 50.38 35.75 2.31
CA PRO A 4 49.06 35.22 2.60
C PRO A 4 49.09 33.70 2.86
N THR A 5 48.28 33.29 3.84
CA THR A 5 48.08 31.90 4.28
C THR A 5 47.32 31.08 3.23
N PHE A 6 48.00 30.18 2.52
CA PHE A 6 47.37 29.23 1.59
C PHE A 6 47.30 27.83 2.22
N HIS A 7 46.23 27.51 2.96
CA HIS A 7 45.95 26.12 3.41
C HIS A 7 44.43 25.79 3.49
N SER A 8 43.53 26.66 3.04
CA SER A 8 42.07 26.48 3.21
C SER A 8 41.39 25.64 2.11
N ASN A 9 42.05 25.45 0.97
CA ASN A 9 41.39 24.94 -0.24
C ASN A 9 41.19 23.42 -0.25
N HIS A 10 42.06 22.65 0.43
CA HIS A 10 41.93 21.19 0.53
C HIS A 10 40.79 20.76 1.46
N ARG A 11 40.58 21.49 2.57
CA ARG A 11 39.48 21.21 3.49
C ARG A 11 38.11 21.52 2.87
N LEU A 12 38.04 22.60 2.08
CA LEU A 12 36.83 22.96 1.33
C LEU A 12 36.52 21.96 0.21
N SER A 13 37.54 21.52 -0.52
CA SER A 13 37.40 20.51 -1.58
C SER A 13 36.95 19.15 -1.05
N LEU A 14 37.47 18.71 0.11
CA LEU A 14 37.07 17.45 0.73
C LEU A 14 35.61 17.48 1.23
N LEU A 15 35.16 18.63 1.74
CA LEU A 15 33.80 18.82 2.24
C LEU A 15 32.77 18.83 1.11
N LEU A 16 33.10 19.43 -0.03
CA LEU A 16 32.28 19.42 -1.24
C LEU A 16 32.17 18.02 -1.85
N ILE A 17 33.27 17.25 -1.88
CA ILE A 17 33.26 15.86 -2.34
C ILE A 17 32.43 14.98 -1.40
N LEU A 18 32.56 15.14 -0.09
CA LEU A 18 31.77 14.38 0.89
C LEU A 18 30.27 14.68 0.77
N LEU A 19 29.89 15.95 0.56
CA LEU A 19 28.50 16.35 0.31
C LEU A 19 27.96 15.77 -0.99
N PHE A 20 28.75 15.78 -2.07
CA PHE A 20 28.37 15.22 -3.36
C PHE A 20 28.22 13.68 -3.31
N LEU A 21 29.11 13.00 -2.56
CA LEU A 21 29.03 11.56 -2.31
C LEU A 21 27.82 11.20 -1.44
N CYS A 22 27.50 12.04 -0.45
CA CYS A 22 26.35 11.87 0.43
C CYS A 22 25.01 12.10 -0.29
N SER A 23 24.96 13.01 -1.28
CA SER A 23 23.75 13.24 -2.08
C SER A 23 23.52 12.15 -3.14
N ALA A 24 24.57 11.54 -3.69
CA ALA A 24 24.46 10.41 -4.63
C ALA A 24 23.99 9.10 -3.96
N LEU A 25 24.01 9.03 -2.63
CA LEU A 25 23.53 7.89 -1.84
C LEU A 25 22.03 7.98 -1.50
N HIS A 26 21.34 9.08 -1.83
CA HIS A 26 19.94 9.31 -1.41
C HIS A 26 18.87 8.74 -2.34
N GLU A 27 19.24 8.09 -3.45
CA GLU A 27 18.29 7.53 -4.43
C GLU A 27 17.94 6.06 -4.15
N ILE A 28 17.95 5.66 -2.88
CA ILE A 28 17.51 4.33 -2.41
C ILE A 28 16.50 4.55 -1.28
N ILE A 29 15.45 5.34 -1.51
CA ILE A 29 14.26 5.28 -0.67
C ILE A 29 13.22 4.49 -1.47
N ALA A 30 13.38 3.18 -1.33
CA ALA A 30 12.35 2.15 -1.42
C ALA A 30 11.11 2.53 -2.21
N ASP A 31 10.99 1.98 -3.42
CA ASP A 31 9.68 1.55 -3.90
C ASP A 31 9.23 0.41 -2.96
N THR A 32 8.68 0.77 -1.81
CA THR A 32 7.87 -0.15 -1.01
C THR A 32 6.56 -0.29 -1.74
N THR A 33 6.61 -1.08 -2.81
CA THR A 33 5.42 -1.72 -3.35
C THR A 33 4.93 -2.62 -2.22
N ASN A 34 4.05 -2.08 -1.36
CA ASN A 34 3.22 -2.90 -0.52
C ASN A 34 2.41 -3.73 -1.51
N GLU A 35 2.86 -4.97 -1.74
CA GLU A 35 2.03 -6.03 -2.30
C GLU A 35 0.88 -6.23 -1.30
N ALA A 36 -0.08 -5.31 -1.36
CA ALA A 36 -1.29 -5.40 -0.57
C ALA A 36 -1.92 -6.71 -1.03
N GLU A 37 -1.88 -7.73 -0.16
CA GLU A 37 -2.56 -8.99 -0.39
C GLU A 37 -3.98 -8.64 -0.81
N THR A 38 -4.25 -8.79 -2.11
CA THR A 38 -5.51 -8.38 -2.69
C THR A 38 -6.48 -9.50 -2.40
N TYR A 39 -7.00 -9.48 -1.19
CA TYR A 39 -8.07 -10.39 -0.82
C TYR A 39 -9.32 -10.03 -1.63
N PRO A 40 -10.03 -11.03 -2.20
CA PRO A 40 -11.19 -10.76 -3.03
C PRO A 40 -12.33 -10.19 -2.18
N LEU A 41 -13.13 -9.29 -2.74
CA LEU A 41 -14.30 -8.75 -2.04
C LEU A 41 -15.29 -9.85 -1.63
N LEU A 42 -15.42 -10.89 -2.46
CA LEU A 42 -16.33 -12.01 -2.27
C LEU A 42 -15.54 -13.30 -2.13
N HIS A 43 -15.85 -14.10 -1.11
CA HIS A 43 -15.17 -15.38 -0.90
C HIS A 43 -15.34 -16.31 -2.11
N PRO A 44 -14.28 -17.02 -2.58
CA PRO A 44 -14.34 -17.85 -3.79
C PRO A 44 -15.37 -19.00 -3.79
N ILE A 45 -15.97 -19.32 -2.64
CA ILE A 45 -17.08 -20.27 -2.54
C ILE A 45 -18.31 -19.81 -3.32
N PHE A 46 -18.47 -18.49 -3.47
CA PHE A 46 -19.52 -17.89 -4.27
C PHE A 46 -19.04 -17.80 -5.72
N SER A 47 -19.18 -18.90 -6.43
CA SER A 47 -18.74 -19.04 -7.82
C SER A 47 -19.92 -19.26 -8.76
N GLU A 48 -19.61 -19.30 -10.06
CA GLU A 48 -20.56 -19.72 -11.08
C GLU A 48 -21.15 -21.11 -10.76
N HIS A 49 -22.42 -21.30 -11.12
CA HIS A 49 -23.17 -22.55 -10.95
C HIS A 49 -23.26 -23.11 -9.52
N MET A 50 -22.97 -22.32 -8.48
CA MET A 50 -23.18 -22.76 -7.09
C MET A 50 -24.66 -22.99 -6.79
N VAL A 51 -24.95 -23.84 -5.79
CA VAL A 51 -26.31 -24.11 -5.32
C VAL A 51 -26.47 -23.51 -3.92
N LEU A 52 -27.50 -22.67 -3.74
CA LEU A 52 -27.86 -22.10 -2.45
C LEU A 52 -29.01 -22.89 -1.82
N GLN A 53 -28.91 -23.13 -0.51
CA GLN A 53 -29.97 -23.77 0.26
C GLN A 53 -31.18 -22.84 0.37
N ARG A 54 -32.36 -23.35 0.03
CA ARG A 54 -33.63 -22.62 0.18
C ARG A 54 -34.06 -22.58 1.65
N ASP A 55 -34.84 -21.56 1.99
CA ASP A 55 -35.49 -21.41 3.30
C ASP A 55 -34.51 -21.41 4.48
N HIS A 56 -33.26 -21.00 4.21
CA HIS A 56 -32.22 -20.82 5.20
C HIS A 56 -31.59 -19.43 5.07
N GLU A 57 -31.02 -18.94 6.17
CA GLU A 57 -30.26 -17.70 6.17
C GLU A 57 -29.01 -17.83 5.30
N ILE A 58 -28.79 -16.89 4.39
CA ILE A 58 -27.61 -16.86 3.53
C ILE A 58 -26.61 -15.86 4.13
N ARG A 59 -25.50 -16.36 4.66
CA ARG A 59 -24.40 -15.52 5.12
C ARG A 59 -23.45 -15.27 3.96
N ILE A 60 -23.08 -14.00 3.75
CA ILE A 60 -22.13 -13.56 2.73
C ILE A 60 -20.90 -13.02 3.43
N TRP A 61 -19.71 -13.45 3.01
CA TRP A 61 -18.43 -13.02 3.58
C TRP A 61 -17.37 -12.86 2.50
N GLY A 62 -16.33 -12.11 2.86
CA GLY A 62 -15.19 -11.77 2.03
C GLY A 62 -14.35 -10.72 2.74
N TRP A 63 -13.53 -9.99 2.01
CA TRP A 63 -12.60 -9.05 2.59
C TRP A 63 -12.90 -7.62 2.14
N ALA A 64 -12.98 -6.72 3.13
CA ALA A 64 -13.11 -5.28 2.95
C ALA A 64 -12.66 -4.60 4.23
N ALA A 65 -12.30 -3.31 4.16
CA ALA A 65 -12.02 -2.55 5.37
C ALA A 65 -13.28 -2.50 6.28
N PRO A 66 -13.13 -2.49 7.61
CA PRO A 66 -14.26 -2.37 8.53
C PRO A 66 -15.16 -1.16 8.20
N ALA A 67 -16.47 -1.30 8.43
CA ALA A 67 -17.48 -0.29 8.12
C ALA A 67 -17.65 0.07 6.63
N THR A 68 -16.95 -0.61 5.71
CA THR A 68 -17.14 -0.41 4.27
C THR A 68 -18.58 -0.75 3.88
N PRO A 69 -19.33 0.15 3.23
CA PRO A 69 -20.68 -0.16 2.73
C PRO A 69 -20.63 -1.24 1.64
N VAL A 70 -21.42 -2.30 1.81
CA VAL A 70 -21.51 -3.41 0.85
C VAL A 70 -22.95 -3.56 0.39
N THR A 71 -23.15 -3.73 -0.92
CA THR A 71 -24.44 -4.03 -1.53
C THR A 71 -24.37 -5.40 -2.19
N VAL A 72 -25.32 -6.27 -1.85
CA VAL A 72 -25.44 -7.62 -2.40
C VAL A 72 -26.73 -7.71 -3.21
N SER A 73 -26.64 -8.21 -4.45
CA SER A 73 -27.78 -8.45 -5.32
C SER A 73 -27.86 -9.94 -5.67
N LEU A 74 -29.01 -10.57 -5.38
CA LEU A 74 -29.26 -11.98 -5.62
C LEU A 74 -30.69 -12.17 -6.13
N ASN A 75 -30.84 -12.75 -7.32
CA ASN A 75 -32.14 -13.04 -7.95
C ASN A 75 -33.12 -11.85 -7.92
N GLY A 76 -32.66 -10.66 -8.32
CA GLY A 76 -33.46 -9.43 -8.35
C GLY A 76 -33.74 -8.80 -6.99
N LYS A 77 -33.29 -9.40 -5.88
CA LYS A 77 -33.37 -8.82 -4.54
C LYS A 77 -32.05 -8.14 -4.18
N THR A 78 -32.12 -7.03 -3.44
CA THR A 78 -30.94 -6.28 -2.99
C THR A 78 -30.94 -6.13 -1.48
N ALA A 79 -29.79 -6.38 -0.87
CA ALA A 79 -29.51 -6.15 0.54
C ALA A 79 -28.31 -5.22 0.70
N ARG A 80 -28.25 -4.47 1.80
CA ARG A 80 -27.15 -3.57 2.14
C ARG A 80 -26.67 -3.88 3.55
N GLY A 81 -25.36 -3.78 3.75
CA GLY A 81 -24.72 -3.97 5.03
C GLY A 81 -23.40 -3.23 5.09
N GLN A 82 -22.67 -3.42 6.19
CA GLN A 82 -21.31 -2.94 6.33
C GLN A 82 -20.39 -4.12 6.60
N ALA A 83 -19.16 -4.03 6.08
CA ALA A 83 -18.11 -4.98 6.38
C ALA A 83 -17.81 -4.97 7.89
N GLN A 84 -17.74 -6.16 8.45
CA GLN A 84 -17.43 -6.39 9.86
C GLN A 84 -15.92 -6.59 10.01
N ALA A 85 -15.39 -6.25 11.19
CA ALA A 85 -13.98 -6.42 11.54
C ALA A 85 -13.67 -7.85 12.00
#